data_AF-A0A959GAU7-F1
#
_entry.id   AF-A0A959GAU7-F1
#
_cell.length_a   1.000
_cell.length_b   1.000
_cell.length_c   1.000
_cell.angle_alpha   90.00
_cell.angle_beta   90.00
_cell.angle_gamma   90.00
#
_symmetry.space_group_name_H-M   'P 1'
#
loop_
_entity.id
_entity.type
_entity.pdbx_description
1 polymer ?
#
loop_
_entity_poly.entity_id
_entity_poly.type
_entity_poly.pdbx_seq_one_letter_code
_entity_poly.pdbx_strand_id
1 'polypeptide(L)'
;MANKNTLFLSTRKGLIVCSRRSGNWAFSGSHFDGIPVTFTYEDERHGAWWACLDHGHWGVKLHRSFDRGASWEEVSAPAYPEGAEIQEGVPATTKYIWSMQHGGHSHPRRLWLGTIPGGLFRSEDGGDNFQLVESLWNHPTRPKQWFGGGFDHPGIHSIVVDPRDEDHLYIG
;
A
#
# COMPACT_ATOMS: atom_id res chain seq x y z
N MET A 1 -14.73 16.69 9.93
CA MET A 1 -13.76 15.57 9.95
C MET A 1 -14.33 14.50 10.87
N ALA A 2 -14.46 13.26 10.39
CA ALA A 2 -14.81 12.15 11.27
C ALA A 2 -13.72 12.02 12.35
N ASN A 3 -14.10 11.83 13.61
CA ASN A 3 -13.14 11.59 14.68
C ASN A 3 -12.41 10.26 14.39
N LYS A 4 -11.14 10.33 13.98
CA LYS A 4 -10.28 9.14 13.87
C LYS A 4 -10.02 8.61 15.28
N ASN A 5 -10.71 7.52 15.60
CA ASN A 5 -10.62 6.85 16.90
C ASN A 5 -9.75 5.61 16.86
N THR A 6 -9.05 5.36 15.74
CA THR A 6 -8.17 4.22 15.52
C THR A 6 -6.78 4.71 15.15
N LEU A 7 -5.76 4.09 15.73
CA LEU A 7 -4.35 4.29 15.40
C LEU A 7 -3.75 2.92 15.06
N PHE A 8 -3.16 2.81 13.88
CA PHE A 8 -2.42 1.63 13.46
C PHE A 8 -0.93 1.83 13.71
N LEU A 9 -0.31 0.79 14.24
CA LEU A 9 1.13 0.69 14.44
C LEU A 9 1.60 -0.54 13.67
N SER A 10 2.01 -0.33 12.43
CA SER A 10 2.63 -1.36 11.59
C SER A 10 4.06 -1.58 12.07
N THR A 11 4.43 -2.83 12.33
CA THR A 11 5.74 -3.17 12.90
C THR A 11 6.38 -4.36 12.18
N ARG A 12 7.66 -4.61 12.47
CA ARG A 12 8.34 -5.85 12.04
C ARG A 12 7.83 -7.13 12.72
N LYS A 13 6.84 -7.03 13.61
CA LYS A 13 6.31 -8.13 14.43
C LYS A 13 4.78 -8.23 14.38
N GLY A 14 4.14 -7.53 13.46
CA GLY A 14 2.69 -7.52 13.30
C GLY A 14 2.11 -6.11 13.28
N LEU A 15 0.78 -6.05 13.21
CA LEU A 15 -0.01 -4.83 13.33
C LEU A 15 -0.55 -4.71 14.76
N ILE A 16 -0.30 -3.58 15.41
CA ILE A 16 -0.95 -3.22 16.68
C ILE A 16 -2.02 -2.15 16.40
N VAL A 17 -3.20 -2.33 16.98
CA VAL A 17 -4.32 -1.39 16.87
C VAL A 17 -4.57 -0.76 18.23
N CYS A 18 -4.58 0.57 18.27
CA CYS A 18 -4.98 1.35 19.43
C CYS A 18 -6.28 2.08 19.13
N SER A 19 -7.19 2.17 20.11
CA SER A 19 -8.42 2.94 20.01
C SER A 19 -8.44 4.07 21.02
N ARG A 20 -9.08 5.18 20.64
CA ARG A 20 -9.27 6.32 21.54
C ARG A 20 -10.52 6.09 22.39
N ARG A 21 -10.34 6.05 23.72
CA ARG A 21 -11.40 5.85 24.72
C ARG A 21 -11.29 6.93 25.79
N SER A 22 -12.37 7.69 26.00
CA SER A 22 -12.41 8.78 26.98
C SER A 22 -11.24 9.76 26.88
N GLY A 23 -10.86 10.13 25.65
CA GLY A 23 -9.76 11.05 25.38
C GLY A 23 -8.36 10.41 25.32
N ASN A 24 -8.18 9.20 25.86
CA ASN A 24 -6.90 8.49 25.92
C ASN A 24 -6.79 7.39 24.86
N TRP A 25 -5.56 7.10 24.41
CA TRP A 25 -5.29 5.95 23.54
C TRP A 25 -5.06 4.69 24.38
N ALA A 26 -5.69 3.59 23.99
CA ALA A 26 -5.52 2.29 24.65
C ALA A 26 -5.32 1.18 23.60
N PHE A 27 -4.50 0.19 23.94
CA PHE A 27 -4.36 -1.02 23.14
C PHE A 27 -5.73 -1.67 22.92
N SER A 28 -6.01 -2.08 21.69
CA SER A 28 -7.29 -2.67 21.28
C SER A 28 -7.15 -4.05 20.66
N GLY A 29 -6.02 -4.35 20.05
CA GLY A 29 -5.75 -5.67 19.50
C GLY A 29 -4.42 -5.71 18.74
N SER A 30 -4.01 -6.92 18.37
CA SER A 30 -2.92 -7.16 17.42
C SER A 30 -3.38 -8.12 16.32
N HIS A 31 -2.74 -8.03 15.16
CA HIS A 31 -2.95 -8.90 14.01
C HIS A 31 -1.61 -9.28 13.39
N PHE A 32 -1.58 -10.43 12.71
CA PHE A 32 -0.40 -10.93 11.99
C PHE A 32 0.85 -11.05 12.89
N ASP A 33 0.66 -11.56 14.10
CA ASP A 33 1.73 -11.65 15.10
C ASP A 33 2.96 -12.38 14.56
N GLY A 34 4.12 -11.75 14.69
CA GLY A 34 5.39 -12.26 14.19
C GLY A 34 5.66 -12.01 12.71
N ILE A 35 4.68 -11.52 11.94
CA ILE A 35 4.81 -11.21 10.52
C ILE A 35 5.01 -9.69 10.36
N PRO A 36 6.08 -9.22 9.69
CA PRO A 36 6.24 -7.81 9.36
C PRO A 36 5.05 -7.24 8.59
N VAL A 37 4.53 -6.11 9.07
CA VAL A 37 3.53 -5.28 8.38
C VAL A 37 4.24 -3.99 7.95
N THR A 38 4.34 -3.78 6.64
CA THR A 38 5.07 -2.65 6.04
C THR A 38 4.24 -1.39 6.00
N PHE A 39 2.93 -1.53 5.75
CA PHE A 39 1.99 -0.43 5.67
C PHE A 39 0.60 -0.89 6.09
N THR A 40 -0.13 -0.04 6.80
CA THR A 40 -1.53 -0.25 7.14
C THR A 40 -2.31 0.98 6.72
N TYR A 41 -3.46 0.76 6.10
CA TYR A 41 -4.31 1.82 5.56
C TYR A 41 -5.77 1.58 5.93
N GLU A 42 -6.50 2.64 6.27
CA GLU A 42 -7.96 2.61 6.35
C GLU A 42 -8.48 3.47 5.21
N ASP A 43 -9.28 2.87 4.33
CA ASP A 43 -10.02 3.61 3.32
C ASP A 43 -11.24 4.25 3.98
N GLU A 44 -11.17 5.55 4.28
CA GLU A 44 -12.23 6.25 5.00
C GLU A 44 -13.58 6.29 4.26
N ARG A 45 -13.61 6.00 2.96
CA ARG A 45 -14.83 6.06 2.15
C ARG A 45 -15.81 4.95 2.54
N HIS A 46 -15.29 3.78 2.92
CA HIS A 46 -16.08 2.62 3.27
C HIS A 46 -15.57 1.88 4.53
N GLY A 47 -14.54 2.39 5.19
CA GLY A 47 -14.01 1.87 6.45
C GLY A 47 -13.23 0.56 6.33
N ALA A 48 -12.79 0.17 5.13
CA ALA A 48 -12.00 -1.04 4.97
C ALA A 48 -10.57 -0.82 5.47
N TRP A 49 -10.06 -1.79 6.21
CA TRP A 49 -8.67 -1.81 6.62
C TRP A 49 -7.86 -2.67 5.66
N TRP A 50 -6.63 -2.24 5.40
CA TRP A 50 -5.69 -2.91 4.54
C TRP A 50 -4.38 -3.10 5.29
N ALA A 51 -3.83 -4.31 5.24
CA ALA A 51 -2.53 -4.64 5.79
C ALA A 51 -1.63 -5.16 4.67
N CYS A 52 -0.47 -4.52 4.53
CA CYS A 52 0.59 -4.90 3.59
C CYS A 52 1.66 -5.68 4.37
N LEU A 53 1.84 -6.96 4.06
CA LEU A 53 2.69 -7.86 4.82
C LEU A 53 3.93 -8.24 4.01
N ASP A 54 5.05 -8.39 4.70
CA ASP A 54 6.28 -9.00 4.17
C ASP A 54 6.50 -10.36 4.83
N HIS A 55 6.32 -11.44 4.05
CA HIS A 55 6.59 -12.81 4.50
C HIS A 55 8.02 -13.28 4.19
N GLY A 56 8.93 -12.36 3.86
CA GLY A 56 10.30 -12.66 3.48
C GLY A 56 10.35 -13.47 2.20
N HIS A 57 10.85 -14.71 2.28
CA HIS A 57 11.01 -15.59 1.12
C HIS A 57 9.69 -15.95 0.41
N TRP A 58 8.54 -15.85 1.09
CA TRP A 58 7.23 -16.07 0.47
C TRP A 58 6.66 -14.81 -0.21
N GLY A 59 7.40 -13.70 -0.18
CA GLY A 59 7.03 -12.46 -0.83
C GLY A 59 5.98 -11.65 -0.08
N VAL A 60 5.42 -10.68 -0.80
CA VAL A 60 4.44 -9.73 -0.27
C VAL A 60 3.05 -10.35 -0.25
N LYS A 61 2.30 -10.11 0.83
CA LYS A 61 0.89 -10.45 0.96
C LYS A 61 0.07 -9.19 1.25
N LEU A 62 -1.14 -9.16 0.72
CA LEU A 62 -2.06 -8.02 0.89
C LEU A 62 -3.38 -8.53 1.43
N HIS A 63 -3.75 -8.05 2.61
CA HIS A 63 -4.98 -8.47 3.29
C HIS A 63 -5.90 -7.26 3.46
N ARG A 64 -7.22 -7.49 3.34
CA ARG A 64 -8.25 -6.49 3.63
C ARG A 64 -9.24 -6.98 4.67
N SER A 65 -9.83 -6.05 5.41
CA SER A 65 -10.87 -6.32 6.40
C SER A 65 -11.99 -5.28 6.27
N PHE A 66 -13.23 -5.74 6.28
CA PHE A 66 -14.42 -4.88 6.26
C PHE A 66 -15.12 -4.79 7.63
N ASP A 67 -14.57 -5.47 8.65
CA ASP A 67 -15.15 -5.59 9.99
C ASP A 67 -14.18 -5.15 11.09
N ARG A 68 -13.30 -4.21 10.75
CA ARG A 68 -12.31 -3.61 11.67
C ARG A 68 -11.37 -4.64 12.28
N GLY A 69 -10.86 -5.53 11.44
CA GLY A 69 -9.84 -6.52 11.78
C GLY A 69 -10.37 -7.75 12.51
N ALA A 70 -11.70 -7.93 12.64
CA ALA A 70 -12.26 -9.15 13.21
C ALA A 70 -12.06 -10.36 12.28
N SER A 71 -12.11 -10.13 10.97
CA SER A 71 -11.70 -11.07 9.93
C SER A 71 -10.89 -10.38 8.83
N TRP A 72 -10.05 -11.16 8.16
CA TRP A 72 -9.17 -10.69 7.08
C TRP A 72 -9.29 -11.62 5.87
N GLU A 73 -9.42 -11.02 4.70
CA GLU A 73 -9.37 -11.66 3.40
C GLU A 73 -8.00 -11.41 2.77
N GLU A 74 -7.30 -12.48 2.37
CA GLU A 74 -6.11 -12.36 1.52
C GLU A 74 -6.54 -12.08 0.07
N VAL A 75 -6.03 -11.00 -0.51
CA VAL A 75 -6.19 -10.69 -1.93
C VAL A 75 -4.84 -10.75 -2.65
N SER A 76 -4.87 -10.76 -3.98
CA SER A 76 -3.65 -10.75 -4.78
C SER A 76 -2.86 -9.46 -4.57
N ALA A 77 -1.60 -9.59 -4.15
CA ALA A 77 -0.66 -8.47 -4.12
C ALA A 77 -0.27 -8.05 -5.55
N PRO A 78 0.08 -6.77 -5.79
CA PRO A 78 0.53 -6.32 -7.10
C PRO A 78 1.84 -7.04 -7.50
N ALA A 79 1.86 -7.54 -8.73
CA ALA A 79 3.02 -8.18 -9.33
C ALA A 79 3.44 -7.43 -10.59
N TYR A 80 4.74 -7.29 -10.78
CA TYR A 80 5.27 -6.78 -12.03
C TYR A 80 4.98 -7.75 -13.19
N PRO A 81 4.75 -7.24 -14.41
CA PRO A 81 4.64 -8.07 -15.59
C PRO A 81 5.88 -8.97 -15.78
N GLU A 82 5.69 -10.11 -16.42
CA GLU A 82 6.79 -11.00 -16.78
C GLU A 82 7.84 -10.26 -17.61
N GLY A 83 9.12 -10.43 -17.27
CA GLY A 83 10.23 -9.77 -17.95
C GLY A 83 10.44 -8.30 -17.58
N ALA A 84 9.64 -7.73 -16.67
CA ALA A 84 9.88 -6.38 -16.18
C ALA A 84 11.23 -6.32 -15.42
N GLU A 85 12.01 -5.28 -15.69
CA GLU A 85 13.31 -5.07 -15.06
C GLU A 85 13.40 -3.70 -14.37
N ILE A 86 14.01 -3.69 -13.18
CA ILE A 86 14.29 -2.45 -12.44
C ILE A 86 15.37 -1.66 -13.19
N GLN A 87 16.38 -2.37 -13.67
CA GLN A 87 17.49 -1.90 -14.49
C GLN A 87 17.98 -3.10 -15.31
N GLU A 88 18.81 -2.87 -16.33
CA GLU A 88 19.29 -3.92 -17.24
C GLU A 88 19.79 -5.16 -16.48
N GLY A 89 19.15 -6.30 -16.74
CA GLY A 89 19.48 -7.60 -16.16
C GLY A 89 19.05 -7.81 -14.70
N VAL A 90 18.28 -6.89 -14.12
CA VAL A 90 17.75 -7.00 -12.75
C VAL A 90 16.23 -7.13 -12.78
N PRO A 91 15.68 -8.35 -12.61
CA PRO A 91 14.25 -8.59 -12.63
C PRO A 91 13.50 -7.79 -11.56
N ALA A 92 12.35 -7.24 -11.92
CA ALA A 92 11.45 -6.57 -11.01
C ALA A 92 10.60 -7.60 -10.26
N THR A 93 10.71 -7.60 -8.93
CA THR A 93 9.83 -8.35 -8.05
C THR A 93 9.39 -7.44 -6.93
N THR A 94 8.09 -7.41 -6.64
CA THR A 94 7.53 -6.63 -5.53
C THR A 94 8.14 -7.11 -4.21
N LYS A 95 8.97 -6.28 -3.58
CA LYS A 95 9.58 -6.54 -2.28
C LYS A 95 8.71 -6.01 -1.16
N TYR A 96 8.13 -4.83 -1.35
CA TYR A 96 7.20 -4.22 -0.41
C TYR A 96 6.06 -3.51 -1.15
N ILE A 97 4.85 -3.58 -0.60
CA ILE A 97 3.89 -2.49 -0.77
C ILE A 97 4.25 -1.45 0.28
N TRP A 98 4.57 -0.26 -0.20
CA TRP A 98 5.23 0.81 0.56
C TRP A 98 4.29 1.97 0.88
N SER A 99 3.28 2.19 0.03
CA SER A 99 2.22 3.16 0.26
C SER A 99 0.92 2.72 -0.40
N MET A 100 -0.20 3.23 0.11
CA MET A 100 -1.53 3.01 -0.43
C MET A 100 -2.36 4.28 -0.32
N GLN A 101 -3.17 4.56 -1.34
CA GLN A 101 -4.08 5.70 -1.35
C GLN A 101 -5.35 5.35 -2.13
N HIS A 102 -6.51 5.75 -1.60
CA HIS A 102 -7.78 5.63 -2.26
C HIS A 102 -7.92 6.63 -3.42
N GLY A 103 -8.63 6.27 -4.49
CA GLY A 103 -8.75 7.07 -5.71
C GLY A 103 -9.72 8.27 -5.67
N GLY A 104 -10.04 8.82 -4.50
CA GLY A 104 -11.10 9.84 -4.34
C GLY A 104 -12.54 9.30 -4.25
N HIS A 105 -13.51 10.15 -3.92
CA HIS A 105 -14.91 9.77 -3.72
C HIS A 105 -15.64 9.42 -5.04
N SER A 106 -15.22 10.01 -6.16
CA SER A 106 -15.76 9.75 -7.50
C SER A 106 -15.28 8.41 -8.07
N HIS A 107 -14.19 7.86 -7.52
CA HIS A 107 -13.67 6.54 -7.89
C HIS A 107 -13.66 5.59 -6.68
N PRO A 108 -14.84 5.21 -6.14
CA PRO A 108 -14.96 4.52 -4.85
C PRO A 108 -14.28 3.14 -4.80
N ARG A 109 -13.97 2.55 -5.96
CA ARG A 109 -13.26 1.26 -6.07
C ARG A 109 -11.80 1.40 -6.50
N ARG A 110 -11.34 2.61 -6.83
CA ARG A 110 -9.96 2.84 -7.25
C ARG A 110 -9.04 2.84 -6.03
N LEU A 111 -7.92 2.15 -6.16
CA LEU A 111 -6.81 2.13 -5.20
C LEU A 111 -5.50 2.32 -5.96
N TRP A 112 -4.58 3.06 -5.34
CA TRP A 112 -3.22 3.23 -5.80
C TRP A 112 -2.26 2.59 -4.80
N LEU A 113 -1.32 1.78 -5.29
CA LEU A 113 -0.25 1.20 -4.48
C LEU A 113 1.11 1.64 -5.01
N GLY A 114 1.94 2.16 -4.11
CA GLY A 114 3.35 2.40 -4.38
C GLY A 114 4.16 1.24 -3.81
N THR A 115 5.12 0.73 -4.58
CA THR A 115 5.93 -0.43 -4.20
C THR A 115 7.40 -0.07 -4.03
N ILE A 116 8.14 -0.98 -3.41
CA ILE A 116 9.59 -1.14 -3.61
C ILE A 116 9.79 -2.45 -4.39
N PRO A 117 10.47 -2.46 -5.55
CA PRO A 117 11.04 -1.31 -6.27
C PRO A 117 9.94 -0.35 -6.79
N GLY A 118 10.32 0.81 -7.34
CA GLY A 118 9.47 1.98 -7.56
C GLY A 118 8.41 1.82 -8.66
N GLY A 119 7.44 0.96 -8.46
CA GLY A 119 6.23 0.82 -9.27
C GLY A 119 5.04 1.54 -8.64
N LEU A 120 4.21 2.12 -9.48
CA LEU A 120 2.86 2.56 -9.13
C LEU A 120 1.88 1.58 -9.75
N PHE A 121 1.02 1.00 -8.93
CA PHE A 121 -0.05 0.10 -9.36
C PHE A 121 -1.41 0.72 -9.09
N ARG A 122 -2.37 0.41 -9.96
CA ARG A 122 -3.76 0.85 -9.86
C ARG A 122 -4.69 -0.35 -9.85
N SER A 123 -5.62 -0.37 -8.91
CA SER A 123 -6.84 -1.19 -9.01
C SER A 123 -8.01 -0.28 -9.34
N GLU A 124 -8.97 -0.79 -10.12
CA GLU A 124 -10.28 -0.15 -10.38
C GLU A 124 -11.44 -0.98 -9.81
N ASP A 125 -11.13 -2.11 -9.16
CA ASP A 125 -12.08 -3.12 -8.71
C ASP A 125 -12.02 -3.37 -7.19
N GLY A 126 -11.59 -2.39 -6.41
CA GLY A 126 -11.57 -2.50 -4.95
C GLY A 126 -10.42 -3.36 -4.43
N GLY A 127 -9.37 -3.50 -5.22
CA GLY A 127 -8.15 -4.24 -4.89
C GLY A 127 -8.21 -5.73 -5.16
N ASP A 128 -9.15 -6.19 -5.99
CA ASP A 128 -9.18 -7.58 -6.44
C ASP A 128 -8.07 -7.82 -7.48
N ASN A 129 -7.81 -6.84 -8.35
CA ASN A 129 -6.73 -6.86 -9.33
C ASN A 129 -5.95 -5.54 -9.35
N PHE A 130 -4.64 -5.62 -9.60
CA PHE A 130 -3.75 -4.47 -9.72
C PHE A 130 -3.01 -4.48 -11.05
N GLN A 131 -2.98 -3.32 -11.71
CA GLN A 131 -2.29 -3.10 -12.98
C GLN A 131 -1.15 -2.11 -12.78
N LEU A 132 0.01 -2.39 -13.37
CA LEU A 132 1.15 -1.47 -13.37
C LEU A 132 0.81 -0.21 -14.19
N VAL A 133 1.14 0.97 -13.66
CA VAL A 133 1.04 2.23 -14.39
C VAL A 133 2.23 2.34 -15.33
N GLU A 134 2.07 1.79 -16.54
CA GLU A 134 3.13 1.70 -17.55
C GLU A 134 3.72 3.05 -17.96
N SER A 135 2.94 4.13 -17.93
CA SER A 135 3.44 5.47 -18.25
C SER A 135 4.52 5.94 -17.27
N LEU A 136 4.37 5.57 -15.99
CA LEU A 136 5.36 5.87 -14.96
C LEU A 136 6.51 4.86 -15.00
N TRP A 137 6.19 3.58 -15.13
CA TRP A 137 7.21 2.53 -15.19
C TRP A 137 8.17 2.69 -16.37
N ASN A 138 7.67 3.10 -17.54
CA ASN A 138 8.48 3.31 -18.73
C ASN A 138 9.02 4.74 -18.84
N HIS A 139 8.90 5.55 -17.77
CA HIS A 139 9.41 6.91 -17.79
C HIS A 139 10.93 6.92 -18.03
N PRO A 140 11.45 7.69 -19.00
CA PRO A 140 12.84 7.59 -19.46
C PRO A 140 13.88 7.95 -18.39
N THR A 141 13.48 8.67 -17.35
CA THR A 141 14.36 9.02 -16.24
C THR A 141 14.48 7.90 -15.19
N ARG A 142 13.54 6.96 -15.13
CA ARG A 142 13.50 5.91 -14.10
C ARG A 142 14.82 5.12 -14.03
N PRO A 143 15.40 4.60 -15.13
CA PRO A 143 16.59 3.76 -15.05
C PRO A 143 17.86 4.51 -14.63
N LYS A 144 17.88 5.85 -14.73
CA LYS A 144 19.11 6.65 -14.58
C LYS A 144 19.08 7.65 -13.43
N GLN A 145 17.90 8.08 -13.02
CA GLN A 145 17.72 9.18 -12.07
C GLN A 145 17.01 8.76 -10.79
N TRP A 146 16.34 7.62 -10.79
CA TRP A 146 15.63 7.16 -9.61
C TRP A 146 16.52 6.18 -8.85
N PHE A 147 16.71 6.47 -7.56
CA PHE A 147 17.57 5.68 -6.69
C PHE A 147 16.87 5.47 -5.36
N GLY A 148 17.31 4.45 -4.61
CA GLY A 148 16.80 4.22 -3.27
C GLY A 148 17.38 5.22 -2.27
N GLY A 149 16.52 5.77 -1.41
CA GLY A 149 16.88 6.69 -0.33
C GLY A 149 16.99 6.01 1.04
N GLY A 150 17.51 4.78 1.08
CA GLY A 150 17.58 3.93 2.29
C GLY A 150 17.34 2.45 2.05
N PHE A 151 16.72 2.10 0.92
CA PHE A 151 16.71 0.76 0.33
C PHE A 151 17.55 0.75 -0.96
N ASP A 152 17.80 -0.44 -1.52
CA ASP A 152 18.60 -0.59 -2.76
C ASP A 152 17.91 0.00 -4.00
N HIS A 153 16.58 0.08 -3.99
CA HIS A 153 15.76 0.50 -5.12
C HIS A 153 14.84 1.65 -4.74
N PRO A 154 14.44 2.51 -5.70
CA PRO A 154 13.45 3.55 -5.45
C PRO A 154 12.15 2.93 -4.93
N GLY A 155 11.41 3.68 -4.12
CA GLY A 155 10.07 3.31 -3.69
C GLY A 155 9.09 4.41 -4.05
N ILE A 156 7.92 4.06 -4.58
CA ILE A 156 6.85 5.03 -4.77
C ILE A 156 6.15 5.23 -3.43
N HIS A 157 6.13 6.47 -2.95
CA HIS A 157 5.51 6.86 -1.70
C HIS A 157 4.67 8.12 -1.86
N SER A 158 4.07 8.59 -0.75
CA SER A 158 3.37 9.87 -0.70
C SER A 158 2.37 10.08 -1.85
N ILE A 159 1.60 9.03 -2.15
CA ILE A 159 0.56 9.09 -3.20
C ILE A 159 -0.56 10.00 -2.69
N VAL A 160 -0.82 11.09 -3.41
CA VAL A 160 -1.84 12.08 -3.06
C VAL A 160 -2.75 12.27 -4.26
N VAL A 161 -4.03 11.91 -4.10
CA VAL A 161 -5.10 12.24 -5.05
C VAL A 161 -5.57 13.67 -4.73
N ASP A 162 -5.56 14.55 -5.74
CA ASP A 162 -6.00 15.94 -5.55
C ASP A 162 -7.51 15.95 -5.25
N PRO A 163 -7.97 16.45 -4.09
CA PRO A 163 -9.39 16.45 -3.75
C PRO A 163 -10.22 17.39 -4.62
N ARG A 164 -9.60 18.22 -5.45
CA ARG A 164 -10.27 19.14 -6.39
C ARG A 164 -10.40 18.54 -7.79
N ASP A 165 -9.59 17.54 -8.10
CA ASP A 165 -9.55 16.82 -9.37
C ASP A 165 -9.00 15.41 -9.12
N GLU A 166 -9.88 14.43 -8.97
CA GLU A 166 -9.51 13.07 -8.54
C GLU A 166 -8.83 12.25 -9.64
N ASP A 167 -8.72 12.79 -10.86
CA ASP A 167 -7.87 12.26 -11.93
C ASP A 167 -6.45 12.86 -11.93
N HIS A 168 -6.18 13.84 -11.05
CA HIS A 168 -4.86 14.41 -10.83
C HIS A 168 -4.17 13.79 -9.61
N LEU A 169 -2.99 13.22 -9.83
CA LEU A 169 -2.22 12.49 -8.83
C LEU A 169 -0.81 13.08 -8.66
N TYR A 170 -0.39 13.25 -7.41
CA TYR A 170 1.00 13.49 -7.02
C TYR A 170 1.59 12.24 -6.38
N ILE A 171 2.87 11.99 -6.63
CA ILE A 171 3.63 10.88 -6.06
C ILE A 171 5.04 11.35 -5.66
N GLY A 172 5.62 10.66 -4.67
CA GLY A 172 7.01 10.83 -4.23
C GLY A 172 7.87 9.62 -4.58
#